data_AF-A0A447U372-F1
#
_entry.id   AF-A0A447U372-F1
#
_cell.length_a   1.000
_cell.length_b   1.000
_cell.length_c   1.000
_cell.angle_alpha   90.00
_cell.angle_beta   90.00
_cell.angle_gamma   90.00
#
_symmetry.space_group_name_H-M   'P 1'
#
loop_
_entity.id
_entity.type
_entity.pdbx_description
1 polymer ?
#
loop_
_entity_poly.entity_id
_entity_poly.type
_entity_poly.pdbx_seq_one_letter_code
_entity_poly.pdbx_strand_id
1 'polypeptide(L)'
;MLGSLLVASSFSTLAAEDMLRKAVGKGAYEMAWSQQENALWLATSQSRKLDKGGVVYRLDPVTLEITQAIHNDLKPFGATINAATQTLWFGNTINSAVTAIDAKNG
;
A
#
# COMPACT_ATOMS: atom_id res chain seq x y z
N MET A 1 -62.43 8.54 -9.63
CA MET A 1 -61.08 8.84 -10.17
C MET A 1 -60.08 8.35 -9.13
N LEU A 2 -59.57 7.12 -9.28
CA LEU A 2 -58.57 6.53 -8.39
C LEU A 2 -57.19 6.78 -9.03
N GLY A 3 -56.38 7.64 -8.44
CA GLY A 3 -55.03 7.93 -8.93
C GLY A 3 -54.01 6.95 -8.33
N SER A 4 -53.41 6.10 -9.17
CA SER A 4 -52.26 5.28 -8.77
C SER A 4 -51.01 6.14 -8.66
N LEU A 5 -50.34 6.09 -7.50
CA LEU A 5 -49.02 6.64 -7.28
C LEU A 5 -47.97 5.57 -7.59
N LEU A 6 -47.22 5.74 -8.68
CA LEU A 6 -46.06 4.92 -8.99
C LEU A 6 -44.83 5.50 -8.28
N VAL A 7 -44.33 4.81 -7.26
CA VAL A 7 -43.03 5.12 -6.66
C VAL A 7 -41.97 4.46 -7.53
N ALA A 8 -41.25 5.25 -8.32
CA ALA A 8 -40.06 4.80 -9.03
C ALA A 8 -38.90 4.73 -8.03
N SER A 9 -38.56 3.53 -7.56
CA SER A 9 -37.30 3.30 -6.86
C SER A 9 -36.16 3.43 -7.86
N SER A 10 -35.40 4.53 -7.77
CA SER A 10 -34.14 4.68 -8.48
C SER A 10 -33.16 3.65 -7.94
N PHE A 11 -32.80 2.66 -8.77
CA PHE A 11 -31.63 1.84 -8.51
C PHE A 11 -30.41 2.72 -8.75
N SER A 12 -29.75 3.18 -7.69
CA SER A 12 -28.39 3.69 -7.79
C SER A 12 -27.50 2.52 -8.20
N THR A 13 -27.07 2.50 -9.46
CA THR A 13 -25.87 1.77 -9.84
C THR A 13 -24.77 2.24 -8.90
N LEU A 14 -24.30 1.37 -8.00
CA LEU A 14 -22.97 1.52 -7.41
C LEU A 14 -22.03 1.62 -8.61
N ALA A 15 -21.56 2.84 -8.89
CA ALA A 15 -20.50 3.04 -9.87
C ALA A 15 -19.41 2.04 -9.48
N ALA A 16 -19.00 1.20 -10.43
CA ALA A 16 -17.73 0.52 -10.28
C ALA A 16 -16.72 1.62 -9.96
N GLU A 17 -16.11 1.60 -8.77
CA GLU A 17 -15.01 2.50 -8.48
C GLU A 17 -14.02 2.37 -9.65
N ASP A 18 -13.67 3.50 -10.28
CA ASP A 18 -12.70 3.50 -11.38
C ASP A 18 -11.44 2.80 -10.89
N MET A 19 -11.14 1.62 -11.46
CA MET A 19 -9.97 0.84 -11.06
C MET A 19 -8.72 1.63 -11.44
N LEU A 20 -8.00 2.13 -10.43
CA LEU A 20 -6.70 2.75 -10.62
C LEU A 20 -5.60 1.69 -10.61
N ARG A 21 -4.79 1.65 -11.67
CA ARG A 21 -3.54 0.90 -11.72
C ARG A 21 -2.38 1.85 -11.93
N LYS A 22 -1.35 1.75 -11.08
CA LYS A 22 -0.13 2.56 -11.19
C LYS A 22 1.13 1.72 -11.01
N ALA A 23 2.14 2.00 -11.82
CA ALA A 23 3.45 1.40 -11.67
C ALA A 23 4.21 2.08 -10.52
N VAL A 24 4.83 1.28 -9.65
CA VAL A 24 5.60 1.76 -8.48
C VAL A 24 7.07 1.38 -8.60
N GLY A 25 7.38 0.07 -8.60
CA GLY A 25 8.76 -0.41 -8.64
C GLY A 25 8.85 -1.90 -9.00
N LYS A 26 10.08 -2.37 -9.26
CA LYS A 26 10.34 -3.79 -9.58
C LYS A 26 10.34 -4.63 -8.31
N GLY A 27 9.87 -5.87 -8.42
CA GLY A 27 9.89 -6.84 -7.31
C GLY A 27 8.99 -6.42 -6.16
N ALA A 28 7.75 -6.03 -6.47
CA ALA A 28 6.72 -5.73 -5.47
C ALA A 28 6.31 -6.99 -4.70
N TYR A 29 6.17 -6.86 -3.39
CA TYR A 29 5.70 -7.91 -2.47
C TYR A 29 4.53 -7.38 -1.63
N GLU A 30 4.56 -7.57 -0.32
CA GLU A 30 3.44 -7.24 0.56
C GLU A 30 3.34 -5.73 0.82
N MET A 31 2.18 -5.35 1.31
CA MET A 31 1.84 -3.98 1.63
C MET A 31 1.35 -3.86 3.08
N ALA A 32 1.51 -2.69 3.65
CA ALA A 32 0.92 -2.35 4.94
C ALA A 32 0.19 -1.00 4.82
N TRP A 33 -0.97 -0.86 5.46
CA TRP A 33 -1.74 0.38 5.43
C TRP A 33 -1.88 0.96 6.84
N SER A 34 -1.81 2.28 6.96
CA SER A 34 -2.11 3.01 8.19
C SER A 34 -3.17 4.06 7.94
N GLN A 35 -4.24 4.00 8.73
CA GLN A 35 -5.24 5.06 8.78
C GLN A 35 -4.67 6.35 9.37
N GLN A 36 -3.79 6.25 10.38
CA GLN A 36 -3.26 7.42 11.10
C GLN A 36 -2.35 8.27 10.21
N GLU A 37 -1.53 7.60 9.40
CA GLU A 37 -0.64 8.25 8.44
C GLU A 37 -1.29 8.49 7.07
N ASN A 38 -2.54 8.02 6.90
CA ASN A 38 -3.27 7.98 5.64
C ASN A 38 -2.38 7.54 4.47
N ALA A 39 -1.71 6.40 4.63
CA ALA A 39 -0.67 5.94 3.71
C ALA A 39 -0.67 4.42 3.54
N LEU A 40 -0.24 4.00 2.35
CA LEU A 40 0.04 2.62 1.99
C LEU A 40 1.54 2.46 1.78
N TRP A 41 2.18 1.47 2.40
CA TRP A 41 3.57 1.12 2.13
C TRP A 41 3.63 -0.14 1.29
N LEU A 42 4.51 -0.15 0.29
CA LEU A 42 4.80 -1.30 -0.56
C LEU A 42 6.26 -1.71 -0.38
N ALA A 43 6.48 -2.97 0.01
CA ALA A 43 7.80 -3.58 0.02
C ALA A 43 8.23 -3.90 -1.42
N THR A 44 9.41 -3.42 -1.83
CA THR A 44 10.00 -3.79 -3.12
C THR A 44 11.43 -4.29 -2.98
N SER A 45 11.71 -5.47 -3.52
CA SER A 45 13.04 -6.07 -3.51
C SER A 45 13.97 -5.48 -4.58
N GLN A 46 13.44 -4.66 -5.49
CA GLN A 46 14.12 -4.19 -6.69
C GLN A 46 14.63 -5.36 -7.56
N SER A 47 15.57 -5.14 -8.47
CA SER A 47 16.15 -6.20 -9.30
C SER A 47 16.93 -7.19 -8.43
N ARG A 48 16.73 -8.49 -8.70
CA ARG A 48 17.53 -9.55 -8.08
C ARG A 48 19.00 -9.50 -8.47
N LYS A 49 19.32 -9.04 -9.70
CA LYS A 49 20.69 -9.07 -10.25
C LYS A 49 21.42 -7.74 -10.16
N LEU A 50 20.69 -6.61 -10.23
CA LEU A 50 21.31 -5.28 -10.39
C LEU A 50 21.38 -4.50 -9.08
N ASP A 51 20.47 -4.76 -8.15
CA ASP A 51 20.32 -3.93 -6.95
C ASP A 51 20.79 -4.67 -5.70
N LYS A 52 21.60 -4.00 -4.88
CA LYS A 52 21.85 -4.38 -3.48
C LYS A 52 20.82 -3.66 -2.61
N GLY A 53 20.25 -4.35 -1.64
CA GLY A 53 19.15 -3.81 -0.84
C GLY A 53 17.85 -3.64 -1.65
N GLY A 54 16.87 -2.98 -1.04
CA GLY A 54 15.55 -2.74 -1.64
C GLY A 54 14.97 -1.40 -1.23
N VAL A 55 13.72 -1.17 -1.61
CA VAL A 55 13.03 0.10 -1.32
C VAL A 55 11.64 -0.19 -0.78
N VAL A 56 11.29 0.47 0.33
CA VAL A 56 9.90 0.57 0.77
C VAL A 56 9.35 1.89 0.24
N TYR A 57 8.30 1.85 -0.56
CA TYR A 57 7.64 3.06 -1.06
C TYR A 57 6.44 3.40 -0.18
N ARG A 58 6.36 4.63 0.30
CA ARG A 58 5.12 5.22 0.85
C ARG A 58 4.30 5.75 -0.31
N LEU A 59 3.04 5.38 -0.36
CA LEU A 59 2.09 5.71 -1.41
C LEU A 59 0.92 6.47 -0.83
N ASP A 60 0.43 7.45 -1.58
CA ASP A 60 -0.89 8.03 -1.35
C ASP A 60 -1.97 6.94 -1.61
N PRO A 61 -2.89 6.69 -0.67
CA PRO A 61 -3.80 5.54 -0.75
C PRO A 61 -4.92 5.72 -1.80
N VAL A 62 -5.12 6.93 -2.33
CA VAL A 62 -6.16 7.22 -3.33
C VAL A 62 -5.58 7.20 -4.74
N THR A 63 -4.41 7.80 -4.92
CA THR A 63 -3.77 8.03 -6.22
C THR A 63 -2.61 7.07 -6.52
N LEU A 64 -2.15 6.35 -5.50
CA LEU A 64 -0.95 5.50 -5.54
C LEU A 64 0.34 6.25 -5.90
N GLU A 65 0.34 7.59 -5.85
CA GLU A 65 1.54 8.41 -6.02
C GLU A 65 2.57 8.10 -4.94
N ILE A 66 3.83 7.98 -5.35
CA ILE A 66 4.94 7.80 -4.41
C ILE A 66 5.15 9.10 -3.67
N THR A 67 4.93 9.08 -2.35
CA THR A 67 5.16 10.22 -1.46
C THR A 67 6.51 10.14 -0.77
N GLN A 68 7.08 8.93 -0.64
CA GLN A 68 8.42 8.72 -0.08
C GLN A 68 9.03 7.41 -0.62
N ALA A 69 10.34 7.40 -0.79
CA ALA A 69 11.13 6.20 -1.08
C ALA A 69 12.14 5.97 0.05
N ILE A 70 12.03 4.84 0.74
CA ILE A 70 12.87 4.50 1.89
C ILE A 70 13.85 3.41 1.44
N HIS A 71 15.12 3.78 1.28
CA HIS A 71 16.17 2.86 0.88
C HIS A 71 16.57 1.97 2.06
N ASN A 72 16.63 0.66 1.80
CA ASN A 72 16.96 -0.34 2.80
C ASN A 72 18.16 -1.15 2.34
N ASP A 73 19.13 -1.36 3.23
CA ASP A 73 20.31 -2.20 2.97
C ASP A 73 19.91 -3.65 2.68
N LEU A 74 18.84 -4.13 3.33
CA LEU A 74 18.26 -5.46 3.12
C LEU A 74 16.99 -5.36 2.28
N LYS A 75 16.78 -6.33 1.38
CA LYS A 75 15.58 -6.36 0.54
C LYS A 75 14.35 -6.65 1.41
N PRO A 76 13.30 -5.81 1.41
CA PRO A 76 12.04 -6.09 2.10
C PRO A 76 11.12 -6.96 1.22
N PHE A 77 10.36 -7.85 1.85
CA PHE A 77 9.42 -8.77 1.19
C PHE A 77 8.06 -8.79 1.89
N GLY A 78 7.97 -9.51 3.01
CA GLY A 78 6.78 -9.51 3.85
C GLY A 78 6.62 -8.16 4.54
N ALA A 79 5.40 -7.73 4.82
CA ALA A 79 5.10 -6.41 5.38
C ALA A 79 3.92 -6.49 6.35
N THR A 80 4.09 -5.87 7.52
CA THR A 80 2.99 -5.63 8.46
C THR A 80 3.23 -4.32 9.21
N ILE A 81 2.23 -3.87 9.96
CA ILE A 81 2.30 -2.65 10.76
C ILE A 81 1.76 -2.91 12.16
N ASN A 82 2.47 -2.42 13.17
CA ASN A 82 1.90 -2.25 14.49
C ASN A 82 1.19 -0.88 14.54
N ALA A 83 -0.15 -0.91 14.52
CA ALA A 83 -0.96 0.31 14.50
C ALA A 83 -0.87 1.16 15.79
N ALA A 84 -0.48 0.55 16.92
CA ALA A 84 -0.33 1.27 18.19
C ALA A 84 0.97 2.07 18.24
N THR A 85 2.07 1.52 17.71
CA THR A 85 3.38 2.18 17.71
C THR A 85 3.69 2.90 16.39
N GLN A 86 2.85 2.73 15.37
CA GLN A 86 3.12 3.18 14.00
C GLN A 86 4.49 2.70 13.50
N THR A 87 4.80 1.43 13.74
CA THR A 87 6.04 0.78 13.28
C THR A 87 5.73 -0.25 12.21
N LEU A 88 6.33 -0.08 11.04
CA LEU A 88 6.32 -1.05 9.96
C LEU A 88 7.35 -2.15 10.25
N TRP A 89 6.98 -3.39 9.96
CA TRP A 89 7.86 -4.56 10.10
C TRP A 89 7.96 -5.27 8.77
N PHE A 90 9.18 -5.41 8.27
CA PHE A 90 9.45 -6.04 6.98
C PHE A 90 10.30 -7.29 7.14
N GLY A 91 9.87 -8.38 6.52
CA GLY A 91 10.66 -9.60 6.43
C GLY A 91 11.75 -9.46 5.35
N ASN A 92 13.00 -9.73 5.70
CA ASN A 92 14.11 -9.77 4.74
C ASN A 92 14.41 -11.22 4.36
N THR A 93 13.54 -11.81 3.53
CA THR A 93 13.51 -13.25 3.22
C THR A 93 14.87 -13.84 2.86
N ILE A 94 15.66 -13.16 2.03
CA ILE A 94 16.96 -13.68 1.57
C ILE A 94 18.12 -13.41 2.55
N ASN A 95 17.85 -12.70 3.64
CA ASN A 95 18.83 -12.34 4.67
C ASN A 95 18.52 -12.99 6.03
N SER A 96 17.40 -13.73 6.15
CA SER A 96 16.96 -14.31 7.43
C SER A 96 16.88 -13.28 8.57
N ALA A 97 16.37 -12.10 8.24
CA ALA A 97 16.30 -10.95 9.16
C ALA A 97 14.92 -10.27 9.09
N VAL A 98 14.70 -9.34 10.00
CA VAL A 98 13.53 -8.45 10.03
C VAL A 98 14.00 -7.00 10.19
N THR A 99 13.39 -6.08 9.43
CA THR A 99 13.61 -4.64 9.53
C THR A 99 12.39 -3.98 10.20
N ALA A 100 12.63 -3.07 11.13
CA ALA A 100 11.61 -2.16 11.65
C ALA A 100 11.82 -0.76 11.09
N ILE A 101 10.74 -0.10 10.67
CA ILE A 101 10.75 1.27 10.15
C ILE A 101 9.67 2.08 10.86
N ASP A 102 9.99 3.31 11.27
CA ASP A 102 9.00 4.26 11.79
C ASP A 102 8.08 4.72 10.65
N ALA A 103 6.78 4.48 10.75
CA ALA A 103 5.86 4.77 9.64
C ALA A 103 5.73 6.28 9.38
N LYS A 104 5.90 7.11 10.41
CA LYS A 104 5.73 8.55 10.30
C LYS A 104 6.89 9.21 9.55
N ASN A 105 8.12 8.84 9.87
CA ASN A 105 9.32 9.49 9.34
C ASN A 105 10.00 8.68 8.22
N GLY A 106 9.78 7.36 8.17
CA GLY A 106 10.36 6.46 7.19
C GLY A 106 11.82 6.07 7.49
#